data_AF-A0A3A9GX53-F1
#
_entry.id   AF-A0A3A9GX53-F1
#
_cell.length_a   1.000
_cell.length_b   1.000
_cell.length_c   1.000
_cell.angle_alpha   90.00
_cell.angle_beta   90.00
_cell.angle_gamma   90.00
#
_symmetry.space_group_name_H-M   'P 1'
#
loop_
_entity.id
_entity.type
_entity.pdbx_description
1 polymer ?
#
loop_
_entity_poly.entity_id
_entity_poly.type
_entity_poly.pdbx_seq_one_letter_code
_entity_poly.pdbx_strand_id
1 'polypeptide(L)' 'MDTLKIYQEYKFKKGGSEFHISEGEKLKVKTDKGIFEGVLTSVGAFGDDFHLDIGDESVKIHCDKVIDIIPV' A
#
# COMPACT_ATOMS: atom_id res chain seq x y z
N MET A 1 12.11 19.11 18.63
CA MET A 1 12.55 18.68 17.30
C MET A 1 11.49 17.73 16.80
N ASP A 2 10.50 18.26 16.07
CA ASP A 2 9.55 17.43 15.35
C ASP A 2 10.31 16.73 14.23
N THR A 3 10.60 15.44 14.43
CA THR A 3 11.01 14.57 13.33
C THR A 3 9.84 14.55 12.34
N LEU A 4 9.93 15.38 11.31
CA LEU A 4 9.20 15.20 10.06
C LEU A 4 9.48 13.77 9.62
N LYS A 5 8.58 12.84 9.96
CA LYS A 5 8.57 11.52 9.36
C LYS A 5 8.33 11.80 7.88
N ILE A 6 9.38 11.67 7.09
CA ILE A 6 9.28 11.71 5.64
C ILE A 6 8.52 10.44 5.30
N TYR A 7 7.19 10.56 5.18
CA TYR A 7 6.38 9.50 4.62
C TYR A 7 6.75 9.41 3.16
N GLN A 8 7.36 8.31 2.77
CA GLN A 8 7.71 8.07 1.39
C GLN A 8 6.40 7.86 0.62
N GLU A 9 6.10 8.76 -0.30
CA GLU A 9 4.95 8.65 -1.21
C GLU A 9 5.35 7.79 -2.40
N TYR A 10 4.52 6.81 -2.72
CA TYR A 10 4.72 5.87 -3.81
C TYR A 10 3.62 6.04 -4.84
N LYS A 11 4.02 6.15 -6.10
CA LYS A 11 3.10 6.24 -7.24
C LYS A 11 2.89 4.86 -7.84
N PHE A 12 1.69 4.31 -7.67
CA PHE A 12 1.25 3.04 -8.22
C PHE A 12 0.42 3.29 -9.49
N LYS A 13 0.74 2.63 -10.61
CA LYS A 13 -0.05 2.73 -11.85
C LYS A 13 -0.62 1.38 -12.24
N LYS A 14 -1.94 1.31 -12.45
CA LYS A 14 -2.59 0.09 -12.96
C LYS A 14 -3.84 0.40 -13.74
N GLY A 15 -3.92 -0.12 -14.97
CA GLY A 15 -5.14 -0.06 -15.80
C GLY A 15 -5.67 1.37 -16.02
N GLY A 16 -4.81 2.30 -16.44
CA GLY A 16 -5.19 3.70 -16.66
C GLY A 16 -5.33 4.54 -15.38
N SER A 17 -5.40 3.90 -14.21
CA SER A 17 -5.48 4.58 -12.91
C SER A 17 -4.10 4.76 -12.29
N GLU A 18 -3.91 5.91 -11.62
CA GLU A 18 -2.73 6.24 -10.83
C GLU A 18 -3.14 6.45 -9.37
N PHE A 19 -2.48 5.75 -8.45
CA PHE A 19 -2.72 5.83 -7.01
C PHE A 19 -1.45 6.35 -6.34
N HIS A 20 -1.61 7.26 -5.40
CA HIS A 20 -0.53 7.72 -4.54
C HIS A 20 -0.79 7.15 -3.15
N ILE A 21 0.18 6.41 -2.62
CA ILE A 21 0.09 5.79 -1.30
C ILE A 21 1.31 6.18 -0.47
N SER A 22 1.11 6.44 0.81
CA SER A 22 2.21 6.81 1.72
C SER A 22 2.40 5.76 2.80
N GLU A 23 3.65 5.54 3.22
CA GLU A 23 3.90 4.74 4.44
C GLU A 23 3.15 5.37 5.64
N GLY A 24 2.66 4.55 6.55
CA GLY A 24 1.80 4.95 7.66
C GLY A 24 0.34 5.26 7.28
N GLU A 25 -0.01 5.27 5.99
CA GLU A 25 -1.38 5.50 5.54
C GLU A 25 -2.23 4.23 5.68
N LYS A 26 -3.49 4.39 6.09
CA LYS A 26 -4.44 3.29 6.12
C LYS A 26 -5.03 3.10 4.73
N LEU A 27 -4.85 1.91 4.18
CA LEU A 27 -5.25 1.56 2.82
C LEU A 27 -6.22 0.39 2.85
N LYS A 28 -7.20 0.45 1.94
CA LYS A 28 -8.05 -0.67 1.59
C LYS A 28 -7.69 -1.12 0.17
N VAL A 29 -7.11 -2.30 0.07
CA VAL A 29 -6.58 -2.86 -1.17
C VAL A 29 -7.42 -4.03 -1.61
N LYS A 30 -7.96 -3.92 -2.83
CA LYS A 30 -8.70 -4.99 -3.48
C LYS A 30 -7.77 -5.77 -4.39
N THR A 31 -7.78 -7.10 -4.26
CA THR A 31 -7.03 -8.04 -5.10
C THR A 31 -7.97 -9.10 -5.68
N ASP A 32 -7.44 -9.98 -6.52
CA ASP A 32 -8.15 -11.19 -7.01
C ASP A 32 -8.49 -12.17 -5.87
N LYS A 33 -7.70 -12.17 -4.80
CA LYS A 33 -7.91 -13.05 -3.64
C LYS A 33 -8.89 -12.51 -2.61
N GLY A 34 -9.19 -11.20 -2.62
CA GLY A 34 -10.04 -10.56 -1.63
C GLY A 34 -9.67 -9.11 -1.36
N ILE A 35 -10.26 -8.55 -0.31
CA ILE A 35 -10.03 -7.17 0.14
C ILE A 35 -9.22 -7.22 1.44
N PHE A 36 -8.12 -6.48 1.47
CA PHE A 36 -7.26 -6.32 2.64
C PHE A 36 -7.34 -4.86 3.10
N GLU A 37 -7.50 -4.64 4.39
CA GLU A 37 -7.50 -3.29 4.98
C GLU A 37 -6.45 -3.24 6.08
N GLY A 38 -5.52 -2.29 5.97
CA GLY A 38 -4.38 -2.21 6.88
C GLY A 38 -3.55 -0.95 6.66
N VAL A 39 -2.51 -0.78 7.47
CA VAL A 39 -1.59 0.36 7.38
C VAL A 39 -0.43 0.00 6.47
N LEU A 40 -0.11 0.85 5.49
CA LEU A 40 1.08 0.67 4.66
C LEU A 40 2.32 0.81 5.52
N THR A 41 3.12 -0.26 5.64
CA THR A 41 4.32 -0.24 6.48
C THR A 41 5.59 -0.06 5.67
N SER A 42 5.62 -0.59 4.46
CA SER A 42 6.77 -0.51 3.56
C SER A 42 6.37 -0.87 2.13
N VAL A 43 7.14 -0.36 1.18
CA VAL A 43 7.09 -0.77 -0.23
C VAL A 43 8.41 -1.45 -0.59
N GLY A 44 8.34 -2.55 -1.34
CA GLY A 44 9.52 -3.27 -1.81
C GLY A 44 10.43 -2.38 -2.66
N ALA A 45 11.73 -2.72 -2.71
CA ALA A 45 12.79 -1.88 -3.29
C ALA A 45 12.56 -1.45 -4.76
N PHE A 46 11.71 -2.14 -5.50
CA PHE A 46 11.38 -1.86 -6.90
C PHE A 46 9.91 -1.45 -7.12
N GLY A 47 9.13 -1.33 -6.05
CA GLY A 47 7.69 -1.08 -6.15
C GLY A 47 6.90 -2.27 -6.70
N ASP A 48 7.46 -3.47 -6.70
CA ASP A 48 6.80 -4.70 -7.18
C ASP A 48 5.79 -5.28 -6.17
N ASP A 49 5.97 -4.94 -4.89
CA ASP A 49 5.10 -5.35 -3.81
C ASP A 49 5.15 -4.34 -2.67
N PHE A 50 4.15 -4.40 -1.79
CA PHE A 50 4.12 -3.61 -0.57
C PHE A 50 3.52 -4.40 0.59
N HIS A 51 3.82 -3.97 1.80
CA HIS A 51 3.39 -4.63 3.03
C HIS A 51 2.32 -3.80 3.73
N LEU A 52 1.17 -4.43 3.99
CA LEU A 52 0.11 -3.89 4.82
C LEU A 52 0.14 -4.56 6.19
N ASP A 53 0.15 -3.77 7.25
CA ASP A 53 -0.13 -4.25 8.60
C ASP A 53 -1.65 -4.26 8.82
N ILE A 54 -2.23 -5.46 8.92
CA ILE A 54 -3.67 -5.65 9.14
C ILE A 54 -4.01 -5.82 10.63
N GLY A 55 -3.05 -5.59 11.53
CA GLY A 55 -3.21 -5.60 12.99
C GLY A 55 -2.54 -6.81 13.65
N ASP A 56 -3.01 -8.02 13.32
CA ASP A 56 -2.44 -9.27 13.87
C ASP A 56 -1.23 -9.77 13.06
N GLU A 57 -1.16 -9.43 11.77
CA GLU A 57 -0.10 -9.85 10.86
C GLU A 57 0.19 -8.80 9.79
N SER A 58 1.36 -8.94 9.14
CA SER A 58 1.70 -8.16 7.96
C SER A 58 1.46 -9.00 6.70
N VAL A 59 0.68 -8.46 5.77
CA VAL A 59 0.37 -9.08 4.49
C VAL A 59 1.20 -8.43 3.39
N LYS A 60 1.93 -9.26 2.65
CA LYS A 60 2.63 -8.85 1.43
C LYS A 60 1.67 -8.89 0.24
N ILE A 61 1.43 -7.74 -0.36
CA ILE A 61 0.58 -7.57 -1.55
C ILE A 61 1.46 -7.33 -2.77
N HIS A 62 1.32 -8.18 -3.78
CA HIS A 62 1.97 -7.96 -5.06
C HIS A 62 1.17 -6.97 -5.91
N CYS A 63 1.87 -5.98 -6.45
CA CYS A 63 1.35 -4.93 -7.32
C CYS A 63 0.61 -5.49 -8.56
N ASP A 64 1.06 -6.61 -9.12
CA ASP A 64 0.40 -7.27 -10.26
C ASP A 64 -0.95 -7.90 -9.90
N LYS A 65 -1.26 -8.09 -8.61
CA LYS A 65 -2.53 -8.64 -8.11
C LYS A 65 -3.52 -7.60 -7.62
N VAL A 66 -3.08 -6.35 -7.42
CA VAL A 66 -3.95 -5.25 -7.00
C VAL A 66 -4.95 -4.89 -8.11
N ILE A 67 -6.23 -4.84 -7.80
CA ILE A 67 -7.28 -4.38 -8.71
C ILE A 67 -7.58 -2.90 -8.43
N ASP A 68 -7.60 -2.52 -7.15
CA ASP A 68 -7.96 -1.18 -6.71
C ASP A 68 -7.35 -0.86 -5.34
N ILE A 69 -7.09 0.42 -5.07
CA ILE A 69 -6.57 0.92 -3.79
C ILE A 69 -7.37 2.14 -3.37
N ILE A 70 -7.87 2.14 -2.13
CA ILE A 70 -8.65 3.22 -1.55
C ILE A 70 -7.98 3.67 -0.25
N PRO A 71 -7.50 4.92 -0.16
CA PRO A 71 -7.11 5.56 1.11
C PRO A 71 -8.29 5.65 2.07
N VAL A 72 -8.07 5.34 3.36
CA VAL A 72 -9.11 5.34 4.42
C VAL A 72 -8.76 6.32 5.52
#